data_AF-A0A1H9FGQ7-F1
#
_entry.id   AF-A0A1H9FGQ7-F1
#
_cell.length_a   1.000
_cell.length_b   1.000
_cell.length_c   1.000
_cell.angle_alpha   90.00
_cell.angle_beta   90.00
_cell.angle_gamma   90.00
#
_symmetry.space_group_name_H-M   'P 1'
#
loop_
_entity.id
_entity.type
_entity.pdbx_description
1 polymer ?
#
loop_
_entity_poly.entity_id
_entity_poly.type
_entity_poly.pdbx_seq_one_letter_code
_entity_poly.pdbx_strand_id
1 'polypeptide(L)'
;MAGGKLTPRQKMINLMYLVFIAMLAMNVSKEVISGFGLMNEKFETSNETSKLSNEQMLSALEAKAGEAKGEFIVAAETAHKVKTITDNFFNYIASLKAQATKGFEIDPETGKLPYEEMDKGDNIDDWFAGEGYSKKGNEIIASIERYKADMKVALGSDRKYTSIIKEIETKFDVSDVKNKEGLKDKFLSYHFKGFPAIATVAKLSVWQNDINKAELDVYSSALGKAAVAAASYNNYQAIVVLDKNAYFQGEAVTGKVVLGRYDDNTKPTSFSGPGKIVNGQAVISMTAGGVGEQKIAGQFSFLEDGKTVPLKFEGKYVVVPRPNSATISADKMNVVYRGVVNPMSISFAGISDSDVSASAPGLTKVGNGKYNMSPGGGNEVVISVSGKMSDGKVANDKRVYRIKGIPGPTGTIRGETGVVKGPKSNLEIATIGAKLEDFDFEVGLNVLGFNLKVTGQPTVVVQGDKLNAQCKSVLSKAGRGDQVTISEIKTRLVGAGSYLLPRTAPVIFEIQ
;
A
#
# COMPACT_ATOMS: atom_id res chain seq x y z
N MET A 1 -82.94 -56.77 -12.20
CA MET A 1 -84.30 -56.53 -12.72
C MET A 1 -84.26 -56.39 -14.24
N ALA A 2 -85.38 -56.72 -14.89
CA ALA A 2 -85.67 -56.70 -16.34
C ALA A 2 -85.11 -57.83 -17.23
N GLY A 3 -85.61 -59.05 -17.02
CA GLY A 3 -85.49 -60.19 -17.95
C GLY A 3 -86.63 -60.25 -18.98
N GLY A 4 -86.82 -59.20 -19.79
CA GLY A 4 -87.73 -59.23 -20.93
C GLY A 4 -87.03 -59.82 -22.17
N LYS A 5 -87.68 -60.74 -22.90
CA LYS A 5 -87.19 -61.25 -24.20
C LYS A 5 -87.22 -60.11 -25.23
N LEU A 6 -86.18 -59.28 -25.25
CA LEU A 6 -85.97 -58.23 -26.24
C LEU A 6 -85.82 -58.86 -27.64
N THR A 7 -86.48 -58.25 -28.63
CA THR A 7 -86.38 -58.68 -30.03
C THR A 7 -84.92 -58.56 -30.52
N PRO A 8 -84.45 -59.37 -31.49
CA PRO A 8 -83.09 -59.29 -32.03
C PRO A 8 -82.70 -57.86 -32.46
N ARG A 9 -83.66 -57.09 -33.00
CA ARG A 9 -83.50 -55.67 -33.35
C ARG A 9 -83.22 -54.78 -32.14
N GLN A 10 -83.94 -54.95 -31.04
CA GLN A 10 -83.69 -54.21 -29.79
C GLN A 10 -82.36 -54.61 -29.12
N LYS A 11 -81.93 -55.87 -29.25
CA LYS A 11 -80.61 -56.29 -28.77
C LYS A 11 -79.48 -55.62 -29.56
N MET A 12 -79.62 -55.51 -30.90
CA MET A 12 -78.67 -54.77 -31.74
C MET A 12 -78.64 -53.28 -31.42
N ILE A 13 -79.80 -52.65 -31.21
CA ILE A 13 -79.87 -51.23 -30.82
C ILE A 13 -79.24 -51.01 -29.45
N ASN A 14 -79.54 -51.85 -28.46
CA ASN A 14 -78.94 -51.75 -27.13
C ASN A 14 -77.42 -51.99 -27.15
N LEU A 15 -76.94 -52.91 -28.00
CA LEU A 15 -75.51 -53.13 -28.19
C LEU A 15 -74.84 -51.92 -28.84
N MET A 16 -75.45 -51.32 -29.88
CA MET A 16 -74.95 -50.10 -30.50
C MET A 16 -74.94 -48.92 -29.53
N TYR A 17 -75.98 -48.74 -28.72
CA TYR A 17 -76.02 -47.71 -27.67
C TYR A 17 -74.95 -47.95 -26.60
N LEU A 18 -74.73 -49.20 -26.19
CA LEU A 18 -73.71 -49.53 -25.20
C LEU A 18 -72.29 -49.32 -25.75
N VAL A 19 -72.06 -49.67 -27.02
CA VAL A 19 -70.80 -49.40 -27.72
C VAL A 19 -70.61 -47.90 -27.96
N PHE A 20 -71.66 -47.14 -28.30
CA PHE A 20 -71.60 -45.69 -28.48
C PHE A 20 -71.38 -44.94 -27.17
N ILE A 21 -72.05 -45.33 -26.09
CA ILE A 21 -71.81 -44.79 -24.74
C ILE A 21 -70.40 -45.17 -24.26
N ALA A 22 -69.93 -46.40 -24.52
CA ALA A 22 -68.57 -46.79 -24.22
C ALA A 22 -67.54 -45.99 -25.04
N MET A 23 -67.80 -45.73 -26.33
CA MET A 23 -66.95 -44.87 -27.17
C MET A 23 -66.92 -43.42 -26.70
N LEU A 24 -68.08 -42.85 -26.34
CA LEU A 24 -68.16 -41.50 -25.75
C LEU A 24 -67.47 -41.41 -24.39
N ALA A 25 -67.54 -42.47 -23.58
CA ALA A 25 -66.87 -42.53 -22.28
C ALA A 25 -65.36 -42.79 -22.38
N MET A 26 -64.88 -43.38 -23.48
CA MET A 26 -63.45 -43.62 -23.74
C MET A 26 -62.72 -42.38 -24.27
N ASN A 27 -63.43 -41.41 -24.84
CA ASN A 27 -62.85 -40.16 -25.28
C ASN A 27 -62.83 -39.14 -24.13
N VAL A 28 -61.67 -38.53 -23.89
CA VAL A 28 -61.51 -37.45 -22.91
C VAL A 28 -62.36 -36.24 -23.33
N SER A 29 -62.99 -35.53 -22.40
CA SER A 29 -63.83 -34.38 -22.76
C SER A 29 -62.98 -33.28 -23.43
N LYS A 30 -63.53 -32.66 -24.47
CA LYS A 30 -62.85 -31.64 -25.27
C LYS A 30 -62.35 -30.46 -24.41
N GLU A 31 -63.11 -30.11 -23.37
CA GLU A 31 -62.73 -29.06 -22.42
C GLU A 31 -61.48 -29.41 -21.61
N VAL A 32 -61.30 -30.69 -21.24
CA VAL A 32 -60.10 -31.17 -20.52
C VAL A 32 -58.88 -31.13 -21.43
N ILE A 33 -59.04 -31.51 -22.70
CA ILE A 33 -57.97 -31.47 -23.71
C ILE A 33 -57.54 -30.02 -23.99
N SER A 34 -58.52 -29.11 -24.16
CA SER A 34 -58.25 -27.67 -24.27
C SER A 34 -57.55 -27.10 -23.03
N GLY A 35 -57.86 -27.61 -21.83
CA GLY A 35 -57.13 -27.27 -20.61
C GLY A 35 -55.64 -27.63 -20.65
N PHE A 36 -55.27 -28.78 -21.22
CA PHE A 36 -53.87 -29.13 -21.46
C PHE A 36 -53.21 -28.21 -22.50
N GLY A 37 -53.94 -27.80 -23.53
CA GLY A 37 -53.48 -26.81 -24.51
C GLY A 37 -53.12 -25.48 -23.85
N LEU A 38 -54.01 -24.95 -23.00
CA LEU A 38 -53.77 -23.71 -22.24
C LEU A 38 -52.58 -23.83 -21.27
N MET A 39 -52.42 -24.99 -20.61
CA MET A 39 -51.24 -25.25 -19.79
C MET A 39 -49.96 -25.24 -20.62
N ASN A 40 -49.97 -25.88 -21.79
CA ASN A 40 -48.82 -25.89 -22.69
C ASN A 40 -48.46 -24.47 -23.14
N GLU A 41 -49.43 -23.66 -23.58
CA GLU A 41 -49.19 -22.26 -23.96
C GLU A 41 -48.48 -21.49 -22.83
N LYS A 42 -48.96 -21.64 -21.60
CA LYS A 42 -48.35 -20.99 -20.44
C LYS A 42 -46.92 -21.46 -20.21
N PHE A 43 -46.63 -22.75 -20.35
CA PHE A 43 -45.27 -23.27 -20.19
C PHE A 43 -44.35 -22.81 -21.33
N GLU A 44 -44.83 -22.76 -22.58
CA GLU A 44 -44.05 -22.25 -23.71
C GLU A 44 -43.69 -20.77 -23.52
N THR A 45 -44.66 -19.92 -23.17
CA THR A 45 -44.39 -18.51 -22.88
C THR A 45 -43.42 -18.35 -21.70
N SER A 46 -43.55 -19.18 -20.66
CA SER A 46 -42.60 -19.19 -19.56
C SER A 46 -41.21 -19.63 -20.01
N ASN A 47 -41.09 -20.61 -20.90
CA ASN A 47 -39.82 -21.11 -21.41
C ASN A 47 -39.10 -20.06 -22.24
N GLU A 48 -39.81 -19.34 -23.11
CA GLU A 48 -39.26 -18.22 -23.87
C GLU A 48 -38.75 -17.12 -22.94
N THR A 49 -39.54 -16.74 -21.95
CA THR A 49 -39.16 -15.70 -20.97
C THR A 49 -37.97 -16.11 -20.11
N SER A 50 -37.94 -17.37 -19.65
CA SER A 50 -36.83 -17.89 -18.86
C SER A 50 -35.55 -17.98 -19.70
N LYS A 51 -35.63 -18.38 -20.96
CA LYS A 51 -34.47 -18.40 -21.85
C LYS A 51 -33.87 -17.00 -22.04
N LEU A 52 -34.69 -15.99 -22.27
CA LEU A 52 -34.23 -14.59 -22.36
C LEU A 52 -33.58 -14.13 -21.05
N SER A 53 -34.17 -14.50 -19.91
CA SER A 53 -33.62 -14.16 -18.58
C SER A 53 -32.29 -14.87 -18.33
N ASN A 54 -32.14 -16.12 -18.75
CA ASN A 54 -30.92 -16.90 -18.64
C ASN A 54 -29.79 -16.31 -19.50
N GLU A 55 -30.11 -15.90 -20.74
CA GLU A 55 -29.16 -15.23 -21.63
C GLU A 55 -28.69 -13.89 -21.06
N GLN A 56 -29.61 -13.09 -20.49
CA GLN A 56 -29.25 -11.84 -19.82
C GLN A 56 -28.36 -12.06 -18.59
N MET A 57 -28.68 -13.06 -17.76
CA MET A 57 -27.89 -13.39 -16.57
C MET A 57 -26.49 -13.90 -16.95
N LEU A 58 -26.39 -14.74 -17.98
CA LEU A 58 -25.10 -15.22 -18.48
C LEU A 58 -24.25 -14.06 -19.03
N SER A 59 -24.84 -13.17 -19.84
CA SER A 59 -24.14 -11.99 -20.35
C SER A 59 -23.66 -11.07 -19.23
N ALA A 60 -24.46 -10.87 -18.18
CA ALA A 60 -24.04 -10.11 -17.00
C ALA A 60 -22.87 -10.76 -16.26
N LEU A 61 -22.88 -12.10 -16.14
CA LEU A 61 -21.78 -12.85 -15.54
C LEU A 61 -20.50 -12.77 -16.38
N GLU A 62 -20.60 -12.88 -17.71
CA GLU A 62 -19.48 -12.71 -18.64
C GLU A 62 -18.88 -11.30 -18.58
N ALA A 63 -19.72 -10.27 -18.53
CA ALA A 63 -19.27 -8.89 -18.36
C ALA A 63 -18.47 -8.74 -17.06
N LYS A 64 -18.98 -9.26 -15.93
CA LYS A 64 -18.27 -9.25 -14.65
C LYS A 64 -16.98 -10.08 -14.69
N ALA A 65 -16.95 -11.19 -15.41
CA ALA A 65 -15.74 -11.98 -15.60
C ALA A 65 -14.67 -11.22 -16.39
N GLY A 66 -15.06 -10.47 -17.43
CA GLY A 66 -14.14 -9.64 -18.21
C GLY A 66 -13.58 -8.45 -17.42
N GLU A 67 -14.41 -7.83 -16.59
CA GLU A 67 -14.09 -6.65 -15.77
C GLU A 67 -13.29 -7.01 -14.51
N ALA A 68 -13.88 -7.82 -13.63
CA ALA A 68 -13.35 -8.10 -12.29
C ALA A 68 -12.41 -9.32 -12.24
N LYS A 69 -12.51 -10.22 -13.23
CA LYS A 69 -11.66 -11.42 -13.35
C LYS A 69 -11.72 -12.32 -12.11
N GLY A 70 -10.69 -13.13 -11.90
CA GLY A 70 -10.56 -14.01 -10.72
C GLY A 70 -11.70 -15.01 -10.63
N GLU A 71 -12.38 -15.04 -9.47
CA GLU A 71 -13.51 -15.95 -9.19
C GLU A 71 -14.66 -15.83 -10.20
N PHE A 72 -14.86 -14.65 -10.80
CA PHE A 72 -15.91 -14.45 -11.81
C PHE A 72 -15.61 -15.21 -13.11
N ILE A 73 -14.34 -15.44 -13.46
CA ILE A 73 -13.97 -16.28 -14.61
C ILE A 73 -14.37 -17.74 -14.35
N VAL A 74 -14.06 -18.24 -13.16
CA VAL A 74 -14.41 -19.62 -12.76
C VAL A 74 -15.93 -19.81 -12.73
N ALA A 75 -16.66 -18.79 -12.26
CA ALA A 75 -18.12 -18.79 -12.30
C ALA A 75 -18.67 -18.79 -13.73
N ALA A 76 -18.11 -17.96 -14.64
CA ALA A 76 -18.51 -17.93 -16.04
C ALA A 76 -18.23 -19.25 -16.77
N GLU A 77 -17.06 -19.87 -16.54
CA GLU A 77 -16.73 -21.19 -17.09
C GLU A 77 -17.71 -22.27 -16.62
N THR A 78 -18.12 -22.22 -15.35
CA THR A 78 -19.13 -23.13 -14.80
C THR A 78 -20.49 -22.90 -15.48
N ALA A 79 -20.88 -21.63 -15.64
CA ALA A 79 -22.13 -21.27 -16.31
C ALA A 79 -22.16 -21.73 -17.77
N HIS A 80 -21.08 -21.56 -18.54
CA HIS A 80 -20.99 -22.04 -19.92
C HIS A 80 -21.09 -23.56 -20.05
N LYS A 81 -20.49 -24.31 -19.11
CA LYS A 81 -20.63 -25.77 -19.07
C LYS A 81 -22.09 -26.16 -18.85
N VAL A 82 -22.75 -25.52 -17.88
CA VAL A 82 -24.17 -25.77 -17.61
C VAL A 82 -25.04 -25.39 -18.80
N LYS A 83 -24.82 -24.23 -19.43
CA LYS A 83 -25.51 -23.83 -20.67
C LYS A 83 -25.48 -24.92 -21.73
N THR A 84 -24.30 -25.46 -21.99
CA THR A 84 -24.11 -26.49 -23.01
C THR A 84 -24.91 -27.75 -22.67
N ILE A 85 -24.91 -28.15 -21.40
CA ILE A 85 -25.63 -29.33 -20.91
C ILE A 85 -27.15 -29.12 -21.00
N THR A 86 -27.64 -27.96 -20.55
CA THR A 86 -29.06 -27.61 -20.53
C THR A 86 -29.62 -27.41 -21.93
N ASP A 87 -28.90 -26.71 -22.82
CA ASP A 87 -29.30 -26.53 -24.22
C ASP A 87 -29.43 -27.87 -24.95
N ASN A 88 -28.46 -28.77 -24.77
CA ASN A 88 -28.50 -30.10 -25.38
C ASN A 88 -29.74 -30.90 -24.94
N PHE A 89 -30.03 -30.91 -23.64
CA PHE A 89 -31.18 -31.65 -23.11
C PHE A 89 -32.51 -30.96 -23.45
N PHE A 90 -32.57 -29.63 -23.41
CA PHE A 90 -33.73 -28.84 -23.83
C PHE A 90 -34.10 -29.10 -25.29
N ASN A 91 -33.11 -29.10 -26.19
CA ASN A 91 -33.29 -29.40 -27.61
C ASN A 91 -33.68 -30.86 -27.84
N TYR A 92 -33.15 -31.78 -27.05
CA TYR A 92 -33.59 -33.18 -27.08
C TYR A 92 -35.08 -33.29 -26.73
N ILE A 93 -35.55 -32.63 -25.67
CA ILE A 93 -36.97 -32.61 -25.31
C ILE A 93 -37.82 -31.94 -26.40
N ALA A 94 -37.32 -30.88 -27.04
CA ALA A 94 -37.99 -30.27 -28.18
C ALA A 94 -38.20 -31.27 -29.33
N SER A 95 -37.23 -32.16 -29.58
CA SER A 95 -37.37 -33.23 -30.57
C SER A 95 -38.45 -34.27 -30.19
N LEU A 96 -38.61 -34.57 -28.90
CA LEU A 96 -39.66 -35.44 -28.39
C LEU A 96 -41.04 -34.78 -28.51
N LYS A 97 -41.14 -33.47 -28.27
CA LYS A 97 -42.37 -32.69 -28.50
C LYS A 97 -42.75 -32.71 -29.98
N ALA A 98 -41.79 -32.47 -30.88
CA ALA A 98 -42.02 -32.50 -32.32
C ALA A 98 -42.49 -33.89 -32.79
N GLN A 99 -41.98 -34.96 -32.18
CA GLN A 99 -42.48 -36.30 -32.42
C GLN A 99 -43.95 -36.43 -31.96
N ALA A 100 -44.27 -35.99 -30.74
CA ALA A 100 -45.64 -36.07 -30.20
C ALA A 100 -46.66 -35.27 -31.04
N THR A 101 -46.27 -34.14 -31.63
CA THR A 101 -47.12 -33.29 -32.47
C THR A 101 -47.16 -33.70 -33.94
N LYS A 102 -46.52 -34.80 -34.33
CA LYS A 102 -46.44 -35.21 -35.75
C LYS A 102 -47.83 -35.41 -36.35
N GLY A 103 -48.08 -34.79 -37.51
CA GLY A 103 -49.37 -34.87 -38.20
C GLY A 103 -50.43 -33.87 -37.75
N PHE A 104 -50.11 -33.02 -36.76
CA PHE A 104 -50.95 -31.88 -36.37
C PHE A 104 -50.28 -30.58 -36.84
N GLU A 105 -51.00 -29.81 -37.66
CA GLU A 105 -50.52 -28.53 -38.17
C GLU A 105 -51.01 -27.39 -37.28
N ILE A 106 -50.18 -26.35 -37.16
CA ILE A 106 -50.57 -25.13 -36.45
C ILE A 106 -51.62 -24.42 -37.31
N ASP A 107 -52.76 -24.10 -36.70
CA ASP A 107 -53.82 -23.34 -37.33
C ASP A 107 -53.28 -21.93 -37.70
N PRO A 108 -53.34 -21.52 -38.98
CA PRO A 108 -52.75 -20.27 -39.45
C PRO A 108 -53.51 -19.02 -38.99
N GLU A 109 -54.77 -19.13 -38.57
CA GLU A 109 -55.56 -18.00 -38.07
C GLU A 109 -55.31 -17.76 -36.57
N THR A 110 -55.16 -18.84 -35.80
CA THR A 110 -55.01 -18.76 -34.34
C THR A 110 -53.57 -18.89 -33.86
N GLY A 111 -52.67 -19.44 -34.68
CA GLY A 111 -51.28 -19.73 -34.33
C GLY A 111 -51.15 -20.88 -33.32
N LYS A 112 -52.18 -21.71 -33.15
CA LYS A 112 -52.26 -22.76 -32.11
C LYS A 112 -52.37 -24.14 -32.73
N LEU A 113 -51.94 -25.15 -31.98
CA LEU A 113 -52.20 -26.55 -32.36
C LEU A 113 -53.70 -26.88 -32.17
N PRO A 114 -54.26 -27.80 -32.96
CA PRO A 114 -55.66 -28.21 -32.86
C PRO A 114 -55.84 -29.11 -31.63
N TYR A 115 -55.91 -28.51 -30.44
CA TYR A 115 -55.89 -29.25 -29.16
C TYR A 115 -56.92 -30.38 -29.12
N GLU A 116 -58.16 -30.10 -29.52
CA GLU A 116 -59.26 -31.07 -29.48
C GLU A 116 -59.04 -32.30 -30.38
N GLU A 117 -58.16 -32.22 -31.38
CA GLU A 117 -57.80 -33.32 -32.28
C GLU A 117 -56.60 -34.13 -31.78
N MET A 118 -55.87 -33.61 -30.79
CA MET A 118 -54.68 -34.22 -30.18
C MET A 118 -55.04 -35.13 -29.00
N ASP A 119 -56.15 -35.87 -29.11
CA ASP A 119 -56.71 -36.72 -28.06
C ASP A 119 -56.02 -38.09 -27.92
N LYS A 120 -55.22 -38.48 -28.93
CA LYS A 120 -54.49 -39.75 -28.99
C LYS A 120 -52.98 -39.59 -28.86
N GLY A 121 -52.32 -40.65 -28.40
CA GLY A 121 -50.88 -40.71 -28.12
C GLY A 121 -50.06 -41.53 -29.12
N ASP A 122 -50.66 -41.98 -30.23
CA ASP A 122 -50.10 -42.98 -31.15
C ASP A 122 -48.71 -42.62 -31.69
N ASN A 123 -48.41 -41.31 -31.79
CA ASN A 123 -47.13 -40.77 -32.26
C ASN A 123 -45.90 -41.14 -31.42
N ILE A 124 -46.11 -41.56 -30.16
CA ILE A 124 -45.03 -41.93 -29.22
C ILE A 124 -45.07 -43.42 -28.83
N ASP A 125 -45.90 -44.24 -29.48
CA ASP A 125 -45.98 -45.68 -29.19
C ASP A 125 -44.66 -46.40 -29.43
N ASP A 126 -43.82 -45.88 -30.33
CA ASP A 126 -42.48 -46.39 -30.62
C ASP A 126 -41.49 -46.20 -29.46
N TRP A 127 -41.86 -45.50 -28.36
CA TRP A 127 -41.08 -45.44 -27.12
C TRP A 127 -41.20 -46.73 -26.30
N PHE A 128 -42.25 -47.52 -26.54
CA PHE A 128 -42.63 -48.67 -25.73
C PHE A 128 -42.48 -49.98 -26.51
N ALA A 129 -42.16 -51.06 -25.81
CA ALA A 129 -42.12 -52.41 -26.38
C ALA A 129 -42.73 -53.39 -25.38
N GLY A 130 -44.01 -53.71 -25.56
CA GLY A 130 -44.78 -54.51 -24.59
C GLY A 130 -44.87 -53.80 -23.23
N GLU A 131 -44.39 -54.48 -22.18
CA GLU A 131 -44.25 -53.92 -20.82
C GLU A 131 -42.94 -53.14 -20.62
N GLY A 132 -42.01 -53.23 -21.58
CA GLY A 132 -40.70 -52.58 -21.53
C GLY A 132 -40.60 -51.32 -22.39
N TYR A 133 -39.37 -50.85 -22.54
CA TYR A 133 -39.02 -49.74 -23.43
C TYR A 133 -38.46 -50.27 -24.74
N SER A 134 -38.74 -49.57 -25.83
CA SER A 134 -38.06 -49.78 -27.09
C SER A 134 -36.61 -49.25 -27.01
N LYS A 135 -35.86 -49.32 -28.12
CA LYS A 135 -34.57 -48.64 -28.24
C LYS A 135 -34.70 -47.13 -27.97
N LYS A 136 -35.77 -46.50 -28.46
CA LYS A 136 -36.03 -45.07 -28.28
C LYS A 136 -36.38 -44.74 -26.83
N GLY A 137 -37.21 -45.54 -26.16
CA GLY A 137 -37.52 -45.33 -24.74
C GLY A 137 -36.29 -45.42 -23.84
N ASN A 138 -35.37 -46.36 -24.10
CA ASN A 138 -34.11 -46.44 -23.37
C ASN A 138 -33.17 -45.25 -23.64
N GLU A 139 -33.17 -44.71 -24.87
CA GLU A 139 -32.42 -43.50 -25.22
C GLU A 139 -32.91 -42.27 -24.45
N ILE A 140 -34.24 -42.15 -24.26
CA ILE A 140 -34.84 -41.05 -23.49
C ILE A 140 -34.40 -41.13 -22.02
N ILE A 141 -34.53 -42.30 -21.39
CA ILE A 141 -34.07 -42.52 -20.01
C ILE A 141 -32.57 -42.22 -19.87
N ALA A 142 -31.76 -42.73 -20.80
CA ALA A 142 -30.32 -42.49 -20.79
C ALA A 142 -29.98 -40.99 -20.94
N SER A 143 -30.74 -40.24 -21.74
CA SER A 143 -30.56 -38.80 -21.89
C SER A 143 -30.90 -38.03 -20.61
N ILE A 144 -31.96 -38.43 -19.89
CA ILE A 144 -32.34 -37.85 -18.59
C ILE A 144 -31.26 -38.14 -17.53
N GLU A 145 -30.81 -39.39 -17.43
CA GLU A 145 -29.74 -39.77 -16.50
C GLU A 145 -28.42 -39.07 -16.81
N ARG A 146 -28.08 -38.94 -18.10
CA ARG A 146 -26.91 -38.20 -18.55
C ARG A 146 -27.00 -36.73 -18.16
N TYR A 147 -28.15 -36.08 -18.34
CA TYR A 147 -28.33 -34.70 -17.91
C TYR A 147 -28.06 -34.53 -16.41
N LYS A 148 -28.61 -35.41 -15.55
CA LYS A 148 -28.34 -35.39 -14.10
C LYS A 148 -26.86 -35.57 -13.79
N ALA A 149 -26.21 -36.54 -14.45
CA ALA A 149 -24.80 -36.84 -14.24
C ALA A 149 -23.89 -35.68 -14.69
N ASP A 150 -24.11 -35.14 -15.89
CA ASP A 150 -23.32 -34.05 -16.46
C ASP A 150 -23.48 -32.78 -15.62
N MET A 151 -24.69 -32.46 -15.15
CA MET A 151 -24.93 -31.33 -14.22
C MET A 151 -24.18 -31.51 -12.90
N LYS A 152 -24.19 -32.72 -12.33
CA LYS A 152 -23.48 -33.03 -11.09
C LYS A 152 -21.96 -32.91 -11.25
N VAL A 153 -21.42 -33.33 -12.39
CA VAL A 153 -19.99 -33.18 -12.71
C VAL A 153 -19.62 -31.72 -12.94
N ALA A 154 -20.44 -30.96 -13.67
CA ALA A 154 -20.18 -29.55 -13.96
C ALA A 154 -20.18 -28.68 -12.71
N LEU A 155 -21.10 -28.94 -11.76
CA LEU A 155 -21.23 -28.18 -10.52
C LEU A 155 -20.29 -28.68 -9.40
N GLY A 156 -19.81 -29.91 -9.49
CA GLY A 156 -18.91 -30.51 -8.52
C GLY A 156 -19.55 -30.71 -7.14
N SER A 157 -18.70 -30.75 -6.10
CA SER A 157 -19.11 -31.02 -4.71
C SER A 157 -19.25 -29.76 -3.85
N ASP A 158 -19.43 -28.60 -4.46
CA ASP A 158 -19.58 -27.35 -3.72
C ASP A 158 -20.94 -27.30 -2.98
N ARG A 159 -20.91 -26.88 -1.72
CA ARG A 159 -22.12 -26.75 -0.89
C ARG A 159 -23.13 -25.77 -1.48
N LYS A 160 -22.67 -24.75 -2.23
CA LYS A 160 -23.55 -23.77 -2.88
C LYS A 160 -24.44 -24.39 -3.97
N TYR A 161 -24.03 -25.50 -4.57
CA TYR A 161 -24.80 -26.16 -5.64
C TYR A 161 -25.57 -27.40 -5.16
N THR A 162 -25.39 -27.82 -3.92
CA THR A 162 -25.99 -29.07 -3.39
C THR A 162 -27.52 -29.07 -3.46
N SER A 163 -28.17 -27.95 -3.15
CA SER A 163 -29.63 -27.83 -3.24
C SER A 163 -30.14 -27.93 -4.68
N ILE A 164 -29.41 -27.34 -5.63
CA ILE A 164 -29.75 -27.36 -7.06
C ILE A 164 -29.61 -28.78 -7.61
N ILE A 165 -28.49 -29.46 -7.30
CA ILE A 165 -28.28 -30.86 -7.70
C ILE A 165 -29.41 -31.75 -7.14
N LYS A 166 -29.78 -31.57 -5.87
CA LYS A 166 -30.87 -32.33 -5.25
C LYS A 166 -32.23 -32.06 -5.90
N GLU A 167 -32.51 -30.80 -6.26
CA GLU A 167 -33.74 -30.46 -6.98
C GLU A 167 -33.78 -31.14 -8.36
N ILE A 168 -32.68 -31.10 -9.12
CA ILE A 168 -32.54 -31.78 -10.41
C ILE A 168 -32.73 -33.29 -10.25
N GLU A 169 -32.07 -33.91 -9.28
CA GLU A 169 -32.20 -35.34 -8.99
C GLU A 169 -33.64 -35.73 -8.64
N THR A 170 -34.37 -34.86 -7.94
CA THR A 170 -35.78 -35.10 -7.55
C THR A 170 -36.75 -34.92 -8.72
N LYS A 171 -36.59 -33.85 -9.51
CA LYS A 171 -37.49 -33.54 -10.64
C LYS A 171 -37.33 -34.50 -11.81
N PHE A 172 -36.11 -35.01 -12.02
CA PHE A 172 -35.77 -35.97 -13.06
C PHE A 172 -35.51 -37.37 -12.49
N ASP A 173 -36.19 -37.72 -11.39
CA ASP A 173 -36.23 -39.10 -10.90
C ASP A 173 -37.07 -39.95 -11.87
N VAL A 174 -36.40 -40.91 -12.51
CA VAL A 174 -37.00 -41.82 -13.51
C VAL A 174 -37.14 -43.24 -12.98
N SER A 175 -37.13 -43.41 -11.66
CA SER A 175 -37.41 -44.68 -11.02
C SER A 175 -38.87 -45.13 -11.23
N ASP A 176 -39.11 -46.44 -11.15
CA ASP A 176 -40.44 -47.00 -11.39
C ASP A 176 -41.48 -46.45 -10.40
N VAL A 177 -42.63 -46.04 -10.92
CA VAL A 177 -43.71 -45.39 -10.18
C VAL A 177 -44.73 -46.43 -9.73
N LYS A 178 -45.16 -46.36 -8.46
CA LYS A 178 -46.24 -47.24 -7.97
C LYS A 178 -47.60 -46.71 -8.42
N ASN A 179 -48.35 -47.53 -9.14
CA ASN A 179 -49.72 -47.22 -9.51
C ASN A 179 -50.70 -47.45 -8.34
N LYS A 180 -52.00 -47.23 -8.57
CA LYS A 180 -53.05 -47.39 -7.54
C LYS A 180 -53.14 -48.80 -6.97
N GLU A 181 -52.66 -49.80 -7.69
CA GLU A 181 -52.66 -51.22 -7.31
C GLU A 181 -51.36 -51.63 -6.62
N GLY A 182 -50.41 -50.70 -6.44
CA GLY A 182 -49.11 -50.93 -5.82
C GLY A 182 -48.08 -51.61 -6.74
N LEU A 183 -48.44 -51.86 -8.00
CA LEU A 183 -47.54 -52.38 -9.02
C LEU A 183 -46.59 -51.27 -9.51
N LYS A 184 -45.36 -51.65 -9.81
CA LYS A 184 -44.32 -50.73 -10.30
C LYS A 184 -44.43 -50.61 -11.81
N ASP A 185 -44.92 -49.47 -12.28
CA ASP A 185 -44.92 -49.10 -13.68
C ASP A 185 -43.64 -48.35 -14.02
N LYS A 186 -43.04 -48.71 -15.15
CA LYS A 186 -41.90 -47.99 -15.71
C LYS A 186 -42.24 -46.51 -15.90
N PHE A 187 -41.34 -45.61 -15.52
CA PHE A 187 -41.56 -44.15 -15.51
C PHE A 187 -42.23 -43.60 -16.79
N LEU A 188 -41.61 -43.79 -17.96
CA LEU A 188 -42.20 -43.30 -19.23
C LEU A 188 -43.57 -43.92 -19.53
N SER A 189 -43.77 -45.20 -19.17
CA SER A 189 -45.06 -45.86 -19.41
C SER A 189 -46.15 -45.23 -18.55
N TYR A 190 -45.86 -44.97 -17.28
CA TYR A 190 -46.78 -44.32 -16.36
C TYR A 190 -47.10 -42.87 -16.78
N HIS A 191 -46.11 -42.14 -17.28
CA HIS A 191 -46.27 -40.71 -17.60
C HIS A 191 -46.78 -40.42 -19.00
N PHE A 192 -46.58 -41.30 -19.99
CA PHE A 192 -46.84 -40.98 -21.40
C PHE A 192 -47.60 -42.05 -22.19
N LYS A 193 -47.57 -43.33 -21.81
CA LYS A 193 -48.23 -44.40 -22.59
C LYS A 193 -49.75 -44.22 -22.57
N GLY A 194 -50.35 -44.07 -23.75
CA GLY A 194 -51.79 -43.86 -23.91
C GLY A 194 -52.31 -42.48 -23.47
N PHE A 195 -51.42 -41.51 -23.18
CA PHE A 195 -51.83 -40.14 -22.91
C PHE A 195 -52.12 -39.37 -24.22
N PRO A 196 -53.08 -38.41 -24.21
CA PRO A 196 -53.29 -37.50 -25.33
C PRO A 196 -52.00 -36.79 -25.74
N ALA A 197 -51.78 -36.59 -27.04
CA ALA A 197 -50.59 -35.91 -27.55
C ALA A 197 -50.40 -34.52 -26.92
N ILE A 198 -51.46 -33.74 -26.73
CA ILE A 198 -51.35 -32.42 -26.09
C ILE A 198 -50.91 -32.49 -24.63
N ALA A 199 -51.31 -33.54 -23.90
CA ALA A 199 -50.90 -33.75 -22.51
C ALA A 199 -49.42 -34.16 -22.43
N THR A 200 -48.96 -35.00 -23.37
CA THR A 200 -47.55 -35.34 -23.53
C THR A 200 -46.71 -34.09 -23.80
N VAL A 201 -47.13 -33.25 -24.75
CA VAL A 201 -46.44 -32.00 -25.09
C VAL A 201 -46.39 -31.08 -23.87
N ALA A 202 -47.50 -30.87 -23.16
CA ALA A 202 -47.53 -30.05 -21.95
C ALA A 202 -46.56 -30.56 -20.86
N LYS A 203 -46.50 -31.88 -20.61
CA LYS A 203 -45.55 -32.47 -19.64
C LYS A 203 -44.09 -32.25 -20.06
N LEU A 204 -43.78 -32.40 -21.34
CA LEU A 204 -42.44 -32.15 -21.86
C LEU A 204 -42.07 -30.65 -21.78
N SER A 205 -43.04 -29.75 -21.97
CA SER A 205 -42.86 -28.30 -21.78
C SER A 205 -42.60 -27.93 -20.32
N VAL A 206 -43.16 -28.67 -19.36
CA VAL A 206 -42.81 -28.55 -17.92
C VAL A 206 -41.35 -28.95 -17.69
N TRP A 207 -40.88 -30.04 -18.29
CA TRP A 207 -39.46 -30.42 -18.16
C TRP A 207 -38.52 -29.36 -18.75
N GLN A 208 -38.88 -28.77 -19.89
CA GLN A 208 -38.17 -27.63 -20.46
C GLN A 208 -38.11 -26.43 -19.49
N ASN A 209 -39.21 -26.18 -18.76
CA ASN A 209 -39.26 -25.14 -17.74
C ASN A 209 -38.33 -25.44 -16.56
N ASP A 210 -38.32 -26.69 -16.10
CA ASP A 210 -37.45 -27.15 -15.02
C ASP A 210 -35.96 -27.04 -15.39
N ILE A 211 -35.60 -27.30 -16.66
CA ILE A 211 -34.25 -27.11 -17.18
C ILE A 211 -33.86 -25.63 -17.14
N ASN A 212 -34.71 -24.76 -17.69
CA ASN A 212 -34.44 -23.32 -17.72
C ASN A 212 -34.32 -22.74 -16.31
N LYS A 213 -35.16 -23.19 -15.37
CA LYS A 213 -35.07 -22.80 -13.97
C LYS A 213 -33.75 -23.26 -13.35
N ALA A 214 -33.37 -24.53 -13.55
CA ALA A 214 -32.12 -25.07 -13.01
C ALA A 214 -30.89 -24.31 -13.55
N GLU A 215 -30.90 -23.92 -14.83
CA GLU A 215 -29.87 -23.07 -15.44
C GLU A 215 -29.79 -21.70 -14.75
N LEU A 216 -30.93 -21.02 -14.54
CA LEU A 216 -30.98 -19.73 -13.85
C LEU A 216 -30.46 -19.80 -12.41
N ASP A 217 -30.84 -20.85 -11.69
CA ASP A 217 -30.45 -21.09 -10.30
C ASP A 217 -28.93 -21.28 -10.19
N VAL A 218 -28.33 -21.99 -11.16
CA VAL A 218 -26.87 -22.12 -11.27
C VAL A 218 -26.22 -20.77 -11.54
N TYR A 219 -26.71 -20.00 -12.51
CA TYR A 219 -26.12 -18.70 -12.85
C TYR A 219 -26.14 -17.74 -11.67
N SER A 220 -27.29 -17.64 -11.01
CA SER A 220 -27.48 -16.83 -9.80
C SER A 220 -26.55 -17.29 -8.68
N SER A 221 -26.41 -18.60 -8.48
CA SER A 221 -25.55 -19.17 -7.44
C SER A 221 -24.06 -19.01 -7.74
N ALA A 222 -23.65 -19.12 -9.02
CA ALA A 222 -22.27 -18.94 -9.46
C ALA A 222 -21.83 -17.47 -9.31
N LEU A 223 -22.67 -16.53 -9.76
CA LEU A 223 -22.45 -15.10 -9.56
C LEU A 223 -22.36 -14.75 -8.07
N GLY A 224 -23.32 -15.23 -7.27
CA GLY A 224 -23.33 -14.99 -5.83
C GLY A 224 -22.13 -15.62 -5.11
N LYS A 225 -21.71 -16.82 -5.50
CA LYS A 225 -20.50 -17.47 -4.94
C LYS A 225 -19.25 -16.66 -5.25
N ALA A 226 -19.06 -16.24 -6.51
CA ALA A 226 -17.92 -15.41 -6.91
C ALA A 226 -17.91 -14.06 -6.17
N ALA A 227 -19.07 -13.40 -6.06
CA ALA A 227 -19.20 -12.13 -5.36
C ALA A 227 -18.86 -12.27 -3.86
N VAL A 228 -19.33 -13.32 -3.19
CA VAL A 228 -19.01 -13.58 -1.78
C VAL A 228 -17.52 -13.87 -1.58
N ALA A 229 -16.92 -14.68 -2.46
CA ALA A 229 -15.50 -14.98 -2.41
C ALA A 229 -14.64 -13.72 -2.63
N ALA A 230 -15.01 -12.89 -3.61
CA ALA A 230 -14.37 -11.61 -3.86
C ALA A 230 -14.53 -10.65 -2.67
N ALA A 231 -15.69 -10.59 -2.02
CA ALA A 231 -15.92 -9.71 -0.87
C ALA A 231 -15.34 -10.22 0.47
N SER A 232 -14.73 -11.40 0.50
CA SER A 232 -14.19 -12.00 1.72
C SER A 232 -13.15 -11.12 2.42
N TYR A 233 -13.25 -11.01 3.75
CA TYR A 233 -12.27 -10.27 4.56
C TYR A 233 -10.88 -10.90 4.57
N ASN A 234 -10.74 -12.17 4.17
CA ASN A 234 -9.44 -12.83 4.00
C ASN A 234 -8.59 -12.17 2.90
N ASN A 235 -9.22 -11.40 2.02
CA ASN A 235 -8.59 -10.67 0.92
C ASN A 235 -8.08 -9.29 1.36
N TYR A 236 -7.94 -9.04 2.67
CA TYR A 236 -7.48 -7.78 3.22
C TYR A 236 -6.38 -7.99 4.25
N GLN A 237 -5.47 -7.02 4.32
CA GLN A 237 -4.48 -6.89 5.38
C GLN A 237 -4.71 -5.59 6.14
N ALA A 238 -4.57 -5.64 7.47
CA ALA A 238 -4.59 -4.44 8.28
C ALA A 238 -3.25 -3.70 8.13
N ILE A 239 -3.30 -2.44 7.70
CA ILE A 239 -2.13 -1.61 7.45
C ILE A 239 -2.22 -0.37 8.33
N VAL A 240 -1.15 -0.11 9.07
CA VAL A 240 -0.99 1.14 9.83
C VAL A 240 -0.35 2.17 8.91
N VAL A 241 -1.03 3.30 8.71
CA VAL A 241 -0.58 4.43 7.91
C VAL A 241 -0.38 5.61 8.83
N LEU A 242 0.86 5.84 9.25
CA LEU A 242 1.23 6.99 10.08
C LEU A 242 1.39 8.25 9.23
N ASP A 243 1.11 9.42 9.82
CA ASP A 243 1.33 10.71 9.13
C ASP A 243 2.84 11.01 8.99
N LYS A 244 3.64 10.53 9.95
CA LYS A 244 5.11 10.61 9.97
C LYS A 244 5.68 9.28 10.46
N ASN A 245 6.89 8.94 10.03
CA ASN A 245 7.57 7.71 10.49
C ASN A 245 8.66 7.98 11.54
N ALA A 246 9.00 9.26 11.78
CA ALA A 246 9.97 9.68 12.79
C ALA A 246 9.33 10.77 13.66
N TYR A 247 9.48 10.65 14.97
CA TYR A 247 8.90 11.53 15.98
C TYR A 247 9.93 11.86 17.05
N PHE A 248 9.82 13.04 17.65
CA PHE A 248 10.57 13.36 18.86
C PHE A 248 9.90 12.76 20.10
N GLN A 249 10.68 12.55 21.16
CA GLN A 249 10.13 12.06 22.43
C GLN A 249 9.07 13.04 22.98
N GLY A 250 7.87 12.52 23.27
CA GLY A 250 6.73 13.32 23.75
C GLY A 250 5.89 13.98 22.65
N GLU A 251 6.24 13.80 21.37
CA GLU A 251 5.38 14.18 20.25
C GLU A 251 4.23 13.18 20.07
N ALA A 252 3.04 13.67 19.70
CA ALA A 252 1.88 12.80 19.46
C ALA A 252 2.04 12.04 18.14
N VAL A 253 1.94 10.71 18.21
CA VAL A 253 1.93 9.84 17.03
C VAL A 253 0.51 9.81 16.47
N THR A 254 0.34 10.27 15.23
CA THR A 254 -0.94 10.32 14.52
C THR A 254 -0.91 9.48 13.25
N GLY A 255 -2.04 8.87 12.93
CA GLY A 255 -2.18 7.99 11.77
C GLY A 255 -3.56 7.33 11.69
N LYS A 256 -3.69 6.38 10.77
CA LYS A 256 -4.90 5.60 10.52
C LYS A 256 -4.56 4.13 10.45
N VAL A 257 -5.49 3.27 10.84
CA VAL A 257 -5.42 1.83 10.56
C VAL A 257 -6.48 1.52 9.51
N VAL A 258 -6.06 0.97 8.37
CA VAL A 258 -6.94 0.70 7.24
C VAL A 258 -6.85 -0.76 6.82
N LEU A 259 -7.91 -1.28 6.22
CA LEU A 259 -7.90 -2.58 5.56
C LEU A 259 -7.48 -2.37 4.11
N GLY A 260 -6.22 -2.70 3.80
CA GLY A 260 -5.72 -2.71 2.43
C GLY A 260 -6.07 -4.01 1.74
N ARG A 261 -6.57 -3.93 0.51
CA ARG A 261 -6.85 -5.13 -0.30
C ARG A 261 -5.54 -5.88 -0.59
N TYR A 262 -5.52 -7.19 -0.34
CA TYR A 262 -4.41 -8.10 -0.60
C TYR A 262 -4.95 -9.41 -1.16
N ASP A 263 -4.96 -9.52 -2.48
CA ASP A 263 -5.65 -10.59 -3.18
C ASP A 263 -5.11 -10.75 -4.60
N ASP A 264 -4.70 -11.97 -4.93
CA ASP A 264 -4.15 -12.32 -6.24
C ASP A 264 -5.19 -12.17 -7.35
N ASN A 265 -6.48 -12.31 -7.03
CA ASN A 265 -7.58 -12.13 -7.95
C ASN A 265 -7.90 -10.65 -8.21
N THR A 266 -7.44 -9.74 -7.36
CA THR A 266 -7.62 -8.30 -7.58
C THR A 266 -6.65 -7.82 -8.66
N LYS A 267 -7.15 -7.63 -9.89
CA LYS A 267 -6.37 -7.18 -11.05
C LYS A 267 -6.83 -5.80 -11.53
N PRO A 268 -6.12 -4.70 -11.19
CA PRO A 268 -6.40 -3.38 -11.73
C PRO A 268 -6.28 -3.38 -13.26
N THR A 269 -7.12 -2.61 -13.94
CA THR A 269 -7.05 -2.40 -15.40
C THR A 269 -5.74 -1.70 -15.77
N SER A 270 -5.34 -0.71 -14.99
CA SER A 270 -4.03 -0.08 -15.12
C SER A 270 -3.56 0.51 -13.79
N PHE A 271 -2.24 0.72 -13.71
CA PHE A 271 -1.58 1.42 -12.61
C PHE A 271 -0.61 2.43 -13.19
N SER A 272 -0.68 3.66 -12.67
CA SER A 272 0.26 4.74 -12.96
C SER A 272 0.98 5.09 -11.67
N GLY A 273 2.29 4.83 -11.63
CA GLY A 273 3.13 5.11 -10.48
C GLY A 273 4.51 4.45 -10.60
N PRO A 274 5.39 4.69 -9.63
CA PRO A 274 6.80 4.27 -9.66
C PRO A 274 6.96 2.82 -9.14
N GLY A 275 6.32 1.86 -9.81
CA GLY A 275 6.28 0.48 -9.34
C GLY A 275 5.56 -0.49 -10.28
N LYS A 276 5.38 -1.72 -9.80
CA LYS A 276 4.63 -2.77 -10.49
C LYS A 276 3.58 -3.38 -9.57
N ILE A 277 2.50 -3.89 -10.17
CA ILE A 277 1.44 -4.56 -9.42
C ILE A 277 1.87 -5.99 -9.10
N VAL A 278 1.78 -6.37 -7.83
CA VAL A 278 1.96 -7.74 -7.31
C VAL A 278 0.82 -7.98 -6.32
N ASN A 279 0.02 -9.03 -6.53
CA ASN A 279 -1.05 -9.47 -5.62
C ASN A 279 -2.07 -8.36 -5.23
N GLY A 280 -2.47 -7.55 -6.20
CA GLY A 280 -3.38 -6.41 -5.99
C GLY A 280 -2.74 -5.18 -5.33
N GLN A 281 -1.44 -5.23 -4.99
CA GLN A 281 -0.68 -4.11 -4.43
C GLN A 281 0.29 -3.54 -5.47
N ALA A 282 0.62 -2.25 -5.37
CA ALA A 282 1.73 -1.67 -6.13
C ALA A 282 2.99 -1.67 -5.28
N VAL A 283 3.95 -2.51 -5.62
CA VAL A 283 5.29 -2.48 -5.02
C VAL A 283 6.06 -1.34 -5.67
N ILE A 284 6.26 -0.26 -4.91
CA ILE A 284 6.95 0.95 -5.38
C ILE A 284 8.42 0.92 -4.99
N SER A 285 9.28 1.42 -5.89
CA SER A 285 10.71 1.57 -5.64
C SER A 285 11.23 2.77 -6.41
N MET A 286 11.85 3.72 -5.70
CA MET A 286 12.46 4.91 -6.28
C MET A 286 13.65 5.37 -5.46
N THR A 287 14.59 6.06 -6.11
CA THR A 287 15.64 6.79 -5.42
C THR A 287 15.06 8.08 -4.84
N ALA A 288 15.31 8.33 -3.56
CA ALA A 288 14.87 9.56 -2.89
C ALA A 288 15.44 10.81 -3.60
N GLY A 289 14.60 11.82 -3.79
CA GLY A 289 14.95 13.08 -4.46
C GLY A 289 15.80 14.04 -3.63
N GLY A 290 15.71 15.34 -3.95
CA GLY A 290 16.41 16.39 -3.21
C GLY A 290 15.89 16.56 -1.78
N VAL A 291 16.71 17.19 -0.93
CA VAL A 291 16.38 17.50 0.48
C VAL A 291 15.07 18.30 0.58
N GLY A 292 14.21 17.92 1.52
CA GLY A 292 12.90 18.54 1.75
C GLY A 292 11.72 17.59 1.56
N GLU A 293 10.51 18.15 1.54
CA GLU A 293 9.28 17.39 1.27
C GLU A 293 9.18 17.00 -0.21
N GLN A 294 8.86 15.73 -0.44
CA GLN A 294 8.67 15.14 -1.75
C GLN A 294 7.31 14.45 -1.81
N LYS A 295 6.74 14.37 -3.02
CA LYS A 295 5.43 13.77 -3.27
C LYS A 295 5.55 12.56 -4.18
N ILE A 296 4.71 11.56 -3.92
CA ILE A 296 4.53 10.38 -4.77
C ILE A 296 3.06 10.35 -5.14
N ALA A 297 2.73 10.71 -6.38
CA ALA A 297 1.37 10.69 -6.88
C ALA A 297 1.21 9.64 -7.98
N GLY A 298 -0.01 9.14 -8.12
CA GLY A 298 -0.36 8.17 -9.15
C GLY A 298 -1.83 7.77 -9.06
N GLN A 299 -2.19 6.71 -9.77
CA GLN A 299 -3.55 6.18 -9.73
C GLN A 299 -3.63 4.70 -10.09
N PHE A 300 -4.63 4.04 -9.51
CA PHE A 300 -5.16 2.79 -10.04
C PHE A 300 -6.38 3.10 -10.92
N SER A 301 -6.64 2.28 -11.92
CA SER A 301 -7.87 2.35 -12.70
C SER A 301 -8.49 0.96 -12.79
N PHE A 302 -9.77 0.87 -12.51
CA PHE A 302 -10.58 -0.34 -12.59
C PHE A 302 -11.70 -0.10 -13.58
N LEU A 303 -12.00 -1.08 -14.43
CA LEU A 303 -13.20 -1.10 -15.26
C LEU A 303 -14.30 -1.79 -14.46
N GLU A 304 -15.39 -1.08 -14.21
CA GLU A 304 -16.56 -1.60 -13.49
C GLU A 304 -17.83 -1.08 -14.16
N ASP A 305 -18.71 -1.98 -14.58
CA ASP A 305 -19.95 -1.68 -15.30
C ASP A 305 -19.72 -0.79 -16.54
N GLY A 306 -18.70 -1.14 -17.32
CA GLY A 306 -18.26 -0.39 -18.51
C GLY A 306 -17.65 0.99 -18.23
N LYS A 307 -17.55 1.41 -16.97
CA LYS A 307 -16.97 2.70 -16.57
C LYS A 307 -15.59 2.52 -15.97
N THR A 308 -14.66 3.36 -16.38
CA THR A 308 -13.34 3.42 -15.74
C THR A 308 -13.45 4.21 -14.44
N VAL A 309 -13.18 3.58 -13.31
CA VAL A 309 -13.13 4.16 -11.97
C VAL A 309 -11.66 4.46 -11.62
N PRO A 310 -11.25 5.74 -11.61
CA PRO A 310 -9.89 6.12 -11.22
C PRO A 310 -9.77 6.31 -9.71
N LEU A 311 -8.82 5.61 -9.08
CA LEU A 311 -8.46 5.75 -7.67
C LEU A 311 -7.08 6.41 -7.57
N LYS A 312 -7.08 7.73 -7.37
CA LYS A 312 -5.86 8.53 -7.23
C LYS A 312 -5.25 8.38 -5.84
N PHE A 313 -3.93 8.40 -5.76
CA PHE A 313 -3.19 8.46 -4.51
C PHE A 313 -2.15 9.57 -4.54
N GLU A 314 -1.89 10.15 -3.37
CA GLU A 314 -0.80 11.10 -3.12
C GLU A 314 -0.16 10.74 -1.77
N GLY A 315 1.05 10.20 -1.81
CA GLY A 315 1.91 9.98 -0.66
C GLY A 315 2.92 11.12 -0.51
N LYS A 316 3.38 11.36 0.72
CA LYS A 316 4.41 12.34 1.04
C LYS A 316 5.58 11.64 1.72
N TYR A 317 6.80 12.05 1.42
CA TYR A 317 8.01 11.62 2.13
C TYR A 317 8.97 12.80 2.28
N VAL A 318 9.81 12.77 3.32
CA VAL A 318 10.79 13.84 3.59
C VAL A 318 12.19 13.28 3.42
N VAL A 319 13.01 13.96 2.63
CA VAL A 319 14.42 13.66 2.49
C VAL A 319 15.21 14.56 3.43
N VAL A 320 15.86 13.98 4.42
CA VAL A 320 16.74 14.69 5.34
C VAL A 320 18.16 14.77 4.77
N PRO A 321 18.88 15.89 4.96
CA PRO A 321 20.27 15.98 4.56
C PRO A 321 21.09 14.97 5.35
N ARG A 322 22.11 14.38 4.71
CA ARG A 322 23.07 13.52 5.42
C ARG A 322 23.84 14.38 6.44
N PRO A 323 24.09 13.88 7.66
CA PRO A 323 24.98 14.55 8.60
C PRO A 323 26.32 14.87 7.92
N ASN A 324 26.69 16.15 7.85
CA ASN A 324 27.86 16.62 7.10
C ASN A 324 28.91 17.31 7.99
N SER A 325 28.64 17.48 9.29
CA SER A 325 29.56 18.09 10.24
C SER A 325 29.75 17.20 11.46
N ALA A 326 31.01 16.88 11.76
CA ALA A 326 31.41 16.24 12.99
C ALA A 326 31.92 17.31 13.96
N THR A 327 31.45 17.25 15.21
CA THR A 327 32.02 18.10 16.28
C THR A 327 33.33 17.48 16.74
N ILE A 328 34.45 18.04 16.27
CA ILE A 328 35.79 17.65 16.69
C ILE A 328 36.33 18.77 17.58
N SER A 329 36.53 18.48 18.86
CA SER A 329 37.09 19.42 19.84
C SER A 329 38.28 18.80 20.56
N ALA A 330 39.34 19.58 20.77
CA ALA A 330 40.43 19.20 21.65
C ALA A 330 40.11 19.62 23.09
N ASP A 331 39.90 18.66 23.99
CA ASP A 331 39.44 18.90 25.36
C ASP A 331 40.35 19.86 26.16
N LYS A 332 41.65 19.87 25.86
CA LYS A 332 42.63 20.78 26.50
C LYS A 332 42.63 22.20 25.92
N MET A 333 41.97 22.43 24.80
CA MET A 333 41.90 23.71 24.09
C MET A 333 40.64 24.53 24.41
N ASN A 334 39.86 24.13 25.42
CA ASN A 334 38.77 24.95 25.96
C ASN A 334 39.29 26.16 26.77
N VAL A 335 40.10 27.00 26.15
CA VAL A 335 40.81 28.13 26.76
C VAL A 335 40.48 29.41 26.00
N VAL A 336 40.23 30.50 26.74
CA VAL A 336 40.15 31.86 26.19
C VAL A 336 41.16 32.75 26.91
N TYR A 337 41.84 33.61 26.17
CA TYR A 337 42.87 34.50 26.70
C TYR A 337 42.30 35.85 27.09
N ARG A 338 42.67 36.33 28.27
CA ARG A 338 42.32 37.67 28.76
C ARG A 338 43.15 38.74 28.04
N GLY A 339 42.51 39.83 27.63
CA GLY A 339 43.18 40.98 26.99
C GLY A 339 43.33 40.87 25.47
N VAL A 340 42.81 39.80 24.87
CA VAL A 340 42.67 39.62 23.42
C VAL A 340 41.24 39.24 23.05
N VAL A 341 40.90 39.41 21.77
CA VAL A 341 39.62 38.98 21.21
C VAL A 341 39.75 37.53 20.78
N ASN A 342 38.99 36.63 21.40
CA ASN A 342 39.00 35.19 21.09
C ASN A 342 37.89 34.87 20.08
N PRO A 343 38.19 34.62 18.80
CA PRO A 343 37.17 34.27 17.81
C PRO A 343 36.63 32.86 18.09
N MET A 344 35.30 32.71 18.01
CA MET A 344 34.60 31.46 18.30
C MET A 344 33.58 31.14 17.21
N SER A 345 33.43 29.86 16.90
CA SER A 345 32.33 29.34 16.08
C SER A 345 31.39 28.55 16.97
N ILE A 346 30.11 28.90 16.97
CA ILE A 346 29.08 28.25 17.80
C ILE A 346 27.97 27.80 16.87
N SER A 347 27.70 26.50 16.86
CA SER A 347 26.62 25.87 16.11
C SER A 347 25.89 24.87 17.00
N PHE A 348 24.65 24.53 16.63
CA PHE A 348 23.83 23.55 17.33
C PHE A 348 23.34 22.52 16.32
N ALA A 349 23.70 21.24 16.51
CA ALA A 349 23.38 20.20 15.55
C ALA A 349 21.86 20.09 15.32
N GLY A 350 21.43 20.15 14.06
CA GLY A 350 20.01 20.09 13.68
C GLY A 350 19.25 21.43 13.75
N ILE A 351 19.92 22.54 14.07
CA ILE A 351 19.34 23.89 14.10
C ILE A 351 20.18 24.81 13.20
N SER A 352 19.51 25.65 12.40
CA SER A 352 20.19 26.64 11.54
C SER A 352 20.96 27.67 12.38
N ASP A 353 22.14 28.10 11.94
CA ASP A 353 22.96 29.11 12.63
C ASP A 353 22.24 30.46 12.82
N SER A 354 21.17 30.73 12.05
CA SER A 354 20.28 31.89 12.22
C SER A 354 19.41 31.78 13.48
N ASP A 355 19.04 30.56 13.85
CA ASP A 355 18.14 30.25 14.97
C ASP A 355 18.90 29.83 16.24
N VAL A 356 20.23 29.92 16.19
CA VAL A 356 21.14 29.72 17.32
C VAL A 356 21.54 31.08 17.92
N SER A 357 21.39 31.19 19.23
CA SER A 357 21.83 32.31 20.03
C SER A 357 22.78 31.83 21.12
N ALA A 358 23.82 32.62 21.41
CA ALA A 358 24.79 32.31 22.45
C ALA A 358 25.02 33.55 23.31
N SER A 359 25.17 33.34 24.61
CA SER A 359 25.38 34.40 25.59
C SER A 359 26.42 34.01 26.63
N ALA A 360 27.28 34.98 26.95
CA ALA A 360 28.23 34.94 28.07
C ALA A 360 28.76 36.36 28.34
N PRO A 361 29.26 36.64 29.56
CA PRO A 361 29.96 37.89 29.84
C PRO A 361 31.16 38.07 28.90
N GLY A 362 31.17 39.16 28.13
CA GLY A 362 32.24 39.46 27.17
C GLY A 362 32.10 38.82 25.79
N LEU A 363 31.00 38.12 25.51
CA LEU A 363 30.71 37.54 24.20
C LEU A 363 29.94 38.52 23.30
N THR A 364 30.37 38.70 22.06
CA THR A 364 29.69 39.53 21.06
C THR A 364 29.48 38.76 19.76
N LYS A 365 28.30 38.89 19.14
CA LYS A 365 27.99 38.25 17.86
C LYS A 365 28.58 39.08 16.72
N VAL A 366 29.30 38.44 15.81
CA VAL A 366 29.91 39.11 14.64
C VAL A 366 29.38 38.57 13.31
N GLY A 367 28.69 37.44 13.32
CA GLY A 367 28.01 36.87 12.14
C GLY A 367 27.18 35.64 12.52
N ASN A 368 26.56 35.00 11.52
CA ASN A 368 25.85 33.74 11.74
C ASN A 368 26.83 32.66 12.21
N GLY A 369 26.58 32.08 13.39
CA GLY A 369 27.48 31.10 14.01
C GLY A 369 28.87 31.62 14.41
N LYS A 370 29.16 32.93 14.30
CA LYS A 370 30.47 33.52 14.60
C LYS A 370 30.40 34.56 15.70
N TYR A 371 31.28 34.43 16.69
CA TYR A 371 31.31 35.24 17.90
C TYR A 371 32.73 35.64 18.28
N ASN A 372 32.87 36.74 19.00
CA ASN A 372 34.10 37.20 19.60
C ASN A 372 33.96 37.19 21.13
N MET A 373 34.89 36.54 21.82
CA MET A 373 34.92 36.43 23.28
C MET A 373 36.08 37.24 23.87
N SER A 374 35.76 38.22 24.70
CA SER A 374 36.70 39.02 25.49
C SER A 374 36.42 38.80 26.98
N PRO A 375 37.05 37.81 27.62
CA PRO A 375 36.68 37.39 28.98
C PRO A 375 37.04 38.45 30.02
N GLY A 376 36.19 38.58 31.04
CA GLY A 376 36.41 39.48 32.18
C GLY A 376 37.37 38.90 33.25
N GLY A 377 37.06 39.20 34.50
CA GLY A 377 37.74 38.60 35.67
C GLY A 377 37.36 37.13 35.87
N GLY A 378 38.05 36.46 36.80
CA GLY A 378 37.81 35.04 37.14
C GLY A 378 38.66 34.05 36.33
N ASN A 379 38.47 32.76 36.61
CA ASN A 379 39.25 31.66 36.01
C ASN A 379 38.49 30.90 34.92
N GLU A 380 37.18 31.12 34.78
CA GLU A 380 36.31 30.41 33.84
C GLU A 380 35.20 31.33 33.31
N VAL A 381 34.74 31.07 32.10
CA VAL A 381 33.54 31.67 31.51
C VAL A 381 32.64 30.56 30.97
N VAL A 382 31.35 30.64 31.29
CA VAL A 382 30.34 29.70 30.78
C VAL A 382 29.63 30.33 29.61
N ILE A 383 29.65 29.64 28.47
CA ILE A 383 28.90 30.03 27.28
C ILE A 383 27.63 29.19 27.24
N SER A 384 26.50 29.87 27.32
CA SER A 384 25.17 29.27 27.19
C SER A 384 24.70 29.44 25.75
N VAL A 385 24.26 28.36 25.14
CA VAL A 385 23.77 28.32 23.76
C VAL A 385 22.31 27.89 23.79
N SER A 386 21.45 28.64 23.12
CA SER A 386 20.04 28.31 22.90
C SER A 386 19.75 28.23 21.42
N GLY A 387 19.01 27.21 21.01
CA GLY A 387 18.58 27.00 19.62
C GLY A 387 17.08 26.85 19.54
N LYS A 388 16.43 27.61 18.67
CA LYS A 388 14.99 27.47 18.40
C LYS A 388 14.76 26.40 17.33
N MET A 389 14.00 25.37 17.68
CA MET A 389 13.64 24.30 16.76
C MET A 389 12.45 24.70 15.87
N SER A 390 12.24 23.95 14.79
CA SER A 390 11.13 24.16 13.85
C SER A 390 9.74 23.97 14.48
N ASP A 391 9.64 23.26 15.61
CA ASP A 391 8.41 23.10 16.40
C ASP A 391 8.17 24.25 17.40
N GLY A 392 9.04 25.26 17.42
CA GLY A 392 8.98 26.40 18.32
C GLY A 392 9.56 26.15 19.72
N LYS A 393 9.98 24.92 20.04
CA LYS A 393 10.66 24.61 21.31
C LYS A 393 12.11 25.10 21.28
N VAL A 394 12.70 25.27 22.46
CA VAL A 394 14.07 25.76 22.63
C VAL A 394 14.92 24.67 23.26
N ALA A 395 16.00 24.28 22.57
CA ALA A 395 17.08 23.49 23.18
C ALA A 395 18.12 24.41 23.79
N ASN A 396 18.71 23.98 24.91
CA ASN A 396 19.77 24.71 25.59
C ASN A 396 20.96 23.77 25.84
N ASP A 397 22.17 24.27 25.64
CA ASP A 397 23.42 23.63 26.04
C ASP A 397 24.38 24.66 26.64
N LYS A 398 25.39 24.21 27.39
CA LYS A 398 26.40 25.08 27.97
C LYS A 398 27.79 24.46 27.90
N ARG A 399 28.79 25.29 27.62
CA ARG A 399 30.22 24.89 27.64
C ARG A 399 31.04 25.83 28.51
N VAL A 400 31.95 25.26 29.28
CA VAL A 400 32.85 25.99 30.17
C VAL A 400 34.21 26.16 29.50
N TYR A 401 34.68 27.40 29.42
CA TYR A 401 36.01 27.75 28.94
C TYR A 401 36.85 28.30 30.09
N ARG A 402 38.11 27.87 30.16
CA ARG A 402 39.08 28.37 31.15
C ARG A 402 39.67 29.69 30.67
N ILE A 403 39.67 30.69 31.54
CA ILE A 403 40.27 32.01 31.27
C ILE A 403 41.75 31.94 31.65
N LYS A 404 42.64 32.09 30.68
CA LYS A 404 44.08 32.22 30.92
C LYS A 404 44.57 33.64 30.66
N GLY A 405 45.59 34.05 31.42
CA GLY A 405 46.37 35.23 31.06
C GLY A 405 47.21 34.97 29.81
N ILE A 406 47.57 36.04 29.11
CA ILE A 406 48.54 35.98 28.01
C ILE A 406 49.87 35.47 28.58
N PRO A 407 50.55 34.54 27.91
CA PRO A 407 51.84 34.03 28.36
C PRO A 407 52.85 35.17 28.56
N GLY A 408 53.83 34.95 29.43
CA GLY A 408 54.90 35.92 29.64
C GLY A 408 55.75 36.03 28.36
N PRO A 409 56.06 37.25 27.87
CA PRO A 409 56.87 37.40 26.67
C PRO A 409 58.34 37.14 26.97
N THR A 410 59.11 36.90 25.91
CA THR A 410 60.56 36.76 25.95
C THR A 410 61.21 38.07 25.55
N GLY A 411 62.14 38.58 26.37
CA GLY A 411 62.92 39.77 26.06
C GLY A 411 63.77 39.59 24.81
N THR A 412 63.96 40.66 24.04
CA THR A 412 64.79 40.64 22.83
C THR A 412 65.77 41.79 22.78
N ILE A 413 66.93 41.56 22.17
CA ILE A 413 67.89 42.60 21.80
C ILE A 413 68.03 42.56 20.29
N ARG A 414 67.64 43.64 19.60
CA ARG A 414 67.57 43.67 18.12
C ARG A 414 66.67 42.56 17.54
N GLY A 415 65.64 42.14 18.28
CA GLY A 415 64.71 41.09 17.86
C GLY A 415 65.19 39.65 18.12
N GLU A 416 66.40 39.45 18.62
CA GLU A 416 66.94 38.14 18.99
C GLU A 416 66.69 37.82 20.47
N THR A 417 66.34 36.57 20.80
CA THR A 417 66.07 36.07 22.16
C THR A 417 67.28 35.30 22.72
N GLY A 418 67.30 35.03 24.03
CA GLY A 418 68.34 34.22 24.66
C GLY A 418 69.67 34.97 24.85
N VAL A 419 70.75 34.48 24.23
CA VAL A 419 72.09 35.07 24.28
C VAL A 419 72.44 35.67 22.92
N VAL A 420 72.37 36.99 22.83
CA VAL A 420 72.66 37.76 21.62
C VAL A 420 74.13 38.14 21.61
N LYS A 421 74.84 37.86 20.51
CA LYS A 421 76.28 38.17 20.39
C LYS A 421 76.51 39.34 19.43
N GLY A 422 77.48 40.19 19.74
CA GLY A 422 77.86 41.27 18.83
C GLY A 422 78.87 42.26 19.41
N PRO A 423 79.32 43.23 18.59
CA PRO A 423 80.20 44.28 19.08
C PRO A 423 79.44 45.18 20.07
N LYS A 424 80.16 45.74 21.03
CA LYS A 424 79.62 46.63 22.06
C LYS A 424 78.80 47.80 21.49
N SER A 425 79.26 48.36 20.36
CA SER A 425 78.57 49.44 19.64
C SER A 425 77.13 49.08 19.25
N ASN A 426 76.85 47.81 18.94
CA ASN A 426 75.52 47.37 18.55
C ASN A 426 74.56 47.35 19.75
N LEU A 427 75.06 47.05 20.95
CA LEU A 427 74.26 47.11 22.17
C LEU A 427 73.94 48.56 22.55
N GLU A 428 74.87 49.49 22.35
CA GLU A 428 74.68 50.92 22.67
C GLU A 428 73.55 51.60 21.91
N ILE A 429 73.22 51.09 20.71
CA ILE A 429 72.13 51.58 19.84
C ILE A 429 70.95 50.60 19.76
N ALA A 430 71.01 49.47 20.47
CA ALA A 430 69.96 48.45 20.39
C ALA A 430 68.66 48.94 21.04
N THR A 431 67.55 48.50 20.44
CA THR A 431 66.23 48.55 21.06
C THR A 431 65.98 47.24 21.81
N ILE A 432 65.55 47.36 23.05
CA ILE A 432 65.10 46.26 23.89
C ILE A 432 63.62 46.04 23.58
N GLY A 433 63.30 44.88 23.02
CA GLY A 433 61.95 44.49 22.66
C GLY A 433 61.43 43.34 23.51
N ALA A 434 60.23 42.88 23.18
CA ALA A 434 59.66 41.66 23.73
C ALA A 434 58.85 40.93 22.66
N LYS A 435 58.89 39.60 22.67
CA LYS A 435 58.21 38.74 21.69
C LYS A 435 57.47 37.60 22.40
N LEU A 436 56.30 37.24 21.90
CA LEU A 436 55.62 36.00 22.30
C LEU A 436 55.92 34.95 21.23
N GLU A 437 56.58 33.86 21.63
CA GLU A 437 56.81 32.69 20.77
C GLU A 437 55.56 31.79 20.85
N ASP A 438 55.14 31.22 19.71
CA ASP A 438 54.01 30.30 19.58
C ASP A 438 52.67 30.81 20.14
N PHE A 439 52.40 32.10 20.00
CA PHE A 439 51.12 32.70 20.39
C PHE A 439 50.28 33.06 19.17
N ASP A 440 49.13 32.40 19.03
CA ASP A 440 48.25 32.48 17.85
C ASP A 440 47.50 33.81 17.69
N PHE A 441 47.67 34.76 18.61
CA PHE A 441 47.04 36.08 18.55
C PHE A 441 48.05 37.14 18.15
N GLU A 442 47.69 37.92 17.13
CA GLU A 442 48.44 39.11 16.75
C GLU A 442 48.26 40.20 17.83
N VAL A 443 49.32 40.43 18.62
CA VAL A 443 49.34 41.45 19.67
C VAL A 443 50.58 42.32 19.56
N GLY A 444 50.44 43.63 19.83
CA GLY A 444 51.57 44.54 19.94
C GLY A 444 52.19 44.49 21.34
N LEU A 445 53.51 44.58 21.44
CA LEU A 445 54.25 44.59 22.70
C LEU A 445 55.22 45.77 22.74
N ASN A 446 55.09 46.63 23.76
CA ASN A 446 55.96 47.78 23.97
C ASN A 446 56.72 47.65 25.29
N VAL A 447 58.05 47.83 25.26
CA VAL A 447 58.88 47.86 26.48
C VAL A 447 58.84 49.27 27.09
N LEU A 448 58.52 49.34 28.38
CA LEU A 448 58.44 50.59 29.15
C LEU A 448 59.68 50.84 30.02
N GLY A 449 60.47 49.81 30.28
CA GLY A 449 61.67 49.90 31.11
C GLY A 449 62.29 48.53 31.33
N PHE A 450 63.55 48.51 31.73
CA PHE A 450 64.32 47.29 32.00
C PHE A 450 65.47 47.59 32.95
N ASN A 451 66.07 46.54 33.50
CA ASN A 451 67.28 46.63 34.30
C ASN A 451 68.46 46.11 33.49
N LEU A 452 69.54 46.89 33.44
CA LEU A 452 70.80 46.51 32.81
C LEU A 452 71.84 46.20 33.88
N LYS A 453 72.45 45.01 33.81
CA LYS A 453 73.52 44.59 34.70
C LYS A 453 74.74 44.14 33.90
N VAL A 454 75.88 44.77 34.20
CA VAL A 454 77.21 44.38 33.72
C VAL A 454 77.96 43.75 34.89
N THR A 455 78.71 42.68 34.66
CA THR A 455 79.52 42.03 35.71
C THR A 455 80.46 43.05 36.39
N GLY A 456 80.47 43.07 37.72
CA GLY A 456 81.29 43.99 38.51
C GLY A 456 80.77 45.44 38.60
N GLN A 457 79.60 45.75 38.06
CA GLN A 457 78.96 47.08 38.19
C GLN A 457 77.56 46.98 38.82
N PRO A 458 77.06 48.04 39.48
CA PRO A 458 75.68 48.10 39.98
C PRO A 458 74.66 48.01 38.84
N THR A 459 73.49 47.43 39.11
CA THR A 459 72.37 47.40 38.16
C THR A 459 71.87 48.81 37.86
N VAL A 460 71.69 49.13 36.58
CA VAL A 460 71.08 50.39 36.11
C VAL A 460 69.62 50.15 35.77
N VAL A 461 68.71 50.90 36.38
CA VAL A 461 67.28 50.88 36.03
C VAL A 461 67.04 51.87 34.90
N VAL A 462 66.46 51.39 33.80
CA VAL A 462 66.20 52.17 32.59
C VAL A 462 64.70 52.37 32.41
N GLN A 463 64.31 53.61 32.12
CA GLN A 463 62.97 53.95 31.65
C GLN A 463 63.00 54.08 30.13
N GLY A 464 62.11 53.38 29.44
CA GLY A 464 62.10 53.24 27.98
C GLY A 464 62.72 51.94 27.48
N ASP A 465 62.83 51.83 26.16
CA ASP A 465 63.27 50.65 25.40
C ASP A 465 64.71 50.78 24.87
N LYS A 466 65.43 51.86 25.22
CA LYS A 466 66.80 52.15 24.76
C LYS A 466 67.74 52.45 25.92
N LEU A 467 69.03 52.18 25.71
CA LEU A 467 70.07 52.45 26.71
C LEU A 467 70.24 53.96 26.95
N ASN A 468 70.15 54.38 28.21
CA ASN A 468 70.39 55.76 28.64
C ASN A 468 71.90 56.06 28.81
N ALA A 469 72.26 57.32 29.06
CA ALA A 469 73.66 57.74 29.23
C ALA A 469 74.39 57.00 30.36
N GLN A 470 73.66 56.66 31.44
CA GLN A 470 74.20 55.89 32.56
C GLN A 470 74.55 54.45 32.15
N CYS A 471 73.69 53.80 31.34
CA CYS A 471 73.98 52.49 30.76
C CYS A 471 75.25 52.52 29.92
N LYS A 472 75.43 53.54 29.07
CA LYS A 472 76.62 53.69 28.23
C LYS A 472 77.90 53.87 29.07
N SER A 473 77.81 54.63 30.16
CA SER A 473 78.92 54.80 31.11
C SER A 473 79.30 53.47 31.78
N VAL A 474 78.32 52.69 32.24
CA VAL A 474 78.55 51.37 32.84
C VAL A 474 79.07 50.36 31.82
N LEU A 475 78.53 50.39 30.59
CA LEU A 475 78.93 49.52 29.48
C LEU A 475 80.35 49.84 28.97
N SER A 476 80.83 51.08 29.12
CA SER A 476 82.19 51.47 28.70
C SER A 476 83.27 50.58 29.33
N LYS A 477 83.01 50.08 30.54
CA LYS A 477 83.90 49.21 31.33
C LYS A 477 83.83 47.73 30.94
N ALA A 478 82.88 47.34 30.09
CA ALA A 478 82.73 45.98 29.59
C ALA A 478 83.66 45.75 28.38
N GLY A 479 84.32 44.59 28.39
CA GLY A 479 85.23 44.12 27.36
C GLY A 479 84.68 42.95 26.55
N ARG A 480 85.52 42.41 25.66
CA ARG A 480 85.22 41.21 24.88
C ARG A 480 85.09 40.00 25.80
N GLY A 481 84.00 39.24 25.64
CA GLY A 481 83.64 38.10 26.48
C GLY A 481 82.71 38.43 27.64
N ASP A 482 82.50 39.71 27.96
CA ASP A 482 81.59 40.10 29.04
C ASP A 482 80.13 39.95 28.62
N GLN A 483 79.31 39.49 29.57
CA GLN A 483 77.87 39.37 29.42
C GLN A 483 77.14 40.52 30.12
N VAL A 484 76.23 41.14 29.39
CA VAL A 484 75.31 42.18 29.87
C VAL A 484 73.93 41.55 29.99
N THR A 485 73.42 41.44 31.21
CA THR A 485 72.08 40.90 31.45
C THR A 485 71.06 42.02 31.42
N ILE A 486 70.01 41.83 30.62
CA ILE A 486 68.83 42.69 30.59
C ILE A 486 67.69 41.91 31.24
N SER A 487 67.29 42.34 32.44
CA SER A 487 66.29 41.68 33.27
C SER A 487 65.20 42.66 33.70
N GLU A 488 64.17 42.17 34.40
CA GLU A 488 63.04 43.01 34.87
C GLU A 488 62.41 43.87 33.77
N ILE A 489 62.28 43.29 32.56
CA ILE A 489 61.74 43.99 31.39
C ILE A 489 60.23 44.19 31.58
N LYS A 490 59.82 45.45 31.70
CA LYS A 490 58.42 45.85 31.87
C LYS A 490 57.78 46.01 30.50
N THR A 491 56.93 45.06 30.12
CA THR A 491 56.25 45.06 28.82
C THR A 491 54.78 45.39 28.95
N ARG A 492 54.31 46.36 28.17
CA ARG A 492 52.90 46.68 28.00
C ARG A 492 52.40 46.05 26.72
N LEU A 493 51.31 45.31 26.83
CA LEU A 493 50.57 44.82 25.68
C LEU A 493 49.72 45.94 25.09
N VAL A 494 49.73 46.04 23.76
CA VAL A 494 48.93 46.94 22.95
C VAL A 494 47.98 46.08 22.11
N GLY A 495 46.69 46.12 22.46
CA GLY A 495 45.64 45.30 21.86
C GLY A 495 44.25 45.72 22.36
N ALA A 496 43.38 44.75 22.65
CA ALA A 496 42.05 44.97 23.24
C ALA A 496 42.14 45.34 24.74
N GLY A 497 42.85 46.44 25.01
CA GLY A 497 43.21 46.93 26.35
C GLY A 497 44.70 47.28 26.46
N SER A 498 45.04 47.98 27.55
CA SER A 498 46.43 48.25 27.96
C SER A 498 46.72 47.43 29.21
N TYR A 499 47.45 46.32 29.05
CA TYR A 499 47.78 45.43 30.16
C TYR A 499 49.29 45.37 30.36
N LEU A 500 49.75 45.61 31.60
CA LEU A 500 51.15 45.40 31.97
C LEU A 500 51.33 43.91 32.26
N LEU A 501 52.15 43.24 31.45
CA LEU A 501 52.39 41.81 31.62
C LEU A 501 53.22 41.59 32.91
N PRO A 502 52.90 40.56 33.71
CA PRO A 502 53.46 40.40 35.05
C PRO A 502 54.95 40.04 35.04
N ARG A 503 55.44 39.37 33.99
CA ARG A 503 56.83 38.94 33.88
C ARG A 503 57.24 38.75 32.42
N THR A 504 58.41 39.25 32.08
CA THR A 504 59.09 39.04 30.80
C THR A 504 60.39 38.28 31.06
N ALA A 505 60.71 37.29 30.24
CA ALA A 505 61.98 36.58 30.38
C ALA A 505 63.16 37.52 30.07
N PRO A 506 64.29 37.41 30.79
CA PRO A 506 65.48 38.22 30.54
C PRO A 506 66.13 37.84 29.20
N VAL A 507 66.99 38.74 28.71
CA VAL A 507 67.83 38.52 27.53
C VAL A 507 69.26 38.96 27.85
N ILE A 508 70.24 38.24 27.32
CA ILE A 508 71.66 38.45 27.60
C ILE A 508 72.35 38.92 26.32
N PHE A 509 73.24 39.90 26.43
CA PHE A 509 74.14 40.30 25.36
C PHE A 509 75.57 39.91 25.70
N GLU A 510 76.26 39.19 24.83
CA GLU A 510 77.68 38.85 24.97
C GLU A 510 78.50 39.68 23.97
N ILE A 511 79.46 40.45 24.48
CA ILE A 511 80.30 41.31 23.65
C ILE A 511 81.38 40.46 22.98
N GLN A 512 81.48 40.51 21.65
CA GLN A 512 82.48 39.73 20.88
C GLN A 512 83.35 40.57 19.96
#